data_AF-A0A3C1C527-F1
#
_entry.id   AF-A0A3C1C527-F1
#
_cell.length_a   1.000
_cell.length_b   1.000
_cell.length_c   1.000
_cell.angle_alpha   90.00
_cell.angle_beta   90.00
_cell.angle_gamma   90.00
#
_symmetry.space_group_name_H-M   'P 1'
#
loop_
_entity.id
_entity.type
_entity.pdbx_description
1 polymer ?
#
loop_
_entity_poly.entity_id
_entity_poly.type
_entity_poly.pdbx_seq_one_letter_code
_entity_poly.pdbx_strand_id
1 'polypeptide(L)'
;TGKVWESPPSWTKAQINIFTDSMYVKNGITKWLAEWKKRSWKTSAKKPVMNLELWQELDSLCCKLEPHFEWVAGHAGNIDNERCDKLVHLAIEDMLRQKESGTSIVVPL
;
A
#
# COMPACT_ATOMS: atom_id res chain seq x y z
N THR A 1 -15.86 -8.29 18.15
CA THR A 1 -15.27 -8.07 19.49
C THR A 1 -13.94 -7.37 19.31
N GLY A 2 -13.92 -6.05 19.50
CA GLY A 2 -12.74 -5.21 19.26
C GLY A 2 -11.65 -5.52 20.28
N LYS A 3 -10.53 -6.08 19.83
CA LYS A 3 -9.31 -6.12 20.62
C LYS A 3 -8.83 -4.68 20.77
N VAL A 4 -9.04 -4.11 21.94
CA VAL A 4 -8.34 -2.90 22.38
C VAL A 4 -6.92 -3.34 22.73
N TRP A 5 -5.92 -2.84 22.01
CA TRP A 5 -4.53 -2.98 22.42
C TRP A 5 -4.32 -2.08 23.64
N GLU A 6 -4.22 -2.69 24.82
CA GLU A 6 -4.06 -1.99 26.12
C GLU A 6 -2.79 -1.11 26.17
N SER A 7 -1.84 -1.33 25.27
CA SER A 7 -0.73 -0.42 24.99
C SER A 7 -0.27 -0.64 23.54
N PRO A 8 0.04 0.44 22.80
CA PRO A 8 0.66 0.28 21.50
C PRO A 8 1.99 -0.46 21.69
N PRO A 9 2.26 -1.52 20.94
CA PRO A 9 3.52 -2.24 21.05
C PRO A 9 4.70 -1.30 20.79
N SER A 10 5.85 -1.57 21.42
CA SER A 10 7.03 -0.68 21.48
C SER A 10 7.56 -0.21 20.12
N TRP A 11 7.16 -0.87 19.03
CA TRP A 11 7.47 -0.47 17.66
C TRP A 11 6.66 0.73 17.15
N THR A 12 5.72 1.32 17.91
CA THR A 12 5.00 2.53 17.47
C THR A 12 5.86 3.77 17.28
N LYS A 13 7.16 3.71 17.61
CA LYS A 13 8.18 4.73 17.27
C LYS A 13 9.35 4.15 16.47
N ALA A 14 9.22 2.94 15.93
CA ALA A 14 10.27 2.34 15.13
C ALA A 14 10.37 3.06 13.78
N GLN A 15 11.60 3.20 13.27
CA GLN A 15 11.82 3.63 11.91
C GLN A 15 11.18 2.63 10.95
N ILE A 16 10.37 3.13 10.01
CA ILE A 16 9.69 2.31 9.01
C ILE A 16 10.46 2.40 7.70
N ASN A 17 10.94 1.26 7.20
CA ASN A 17 11.51 1.15 5.86
C ASN A 17 10.56 0.30 5.00
N ILE A 18 10.12 0.85 3.88
CA ILE A 18 9.22 0.19 2.93
C ILE A 18 9.99 -0.15 1.66
N PHE A 19 10.10 -1.44 1.38
CA PHE A 19 10.70 -1.96 0.15
C PHE A 19 9.57 -2.27 -0.83
N THR A 20 9.63 -1.69 -2.03
CA THR A 20 8.62 -1.92 -3.07
C THR A 20 9.28 -2.08 -4.43
N ASP A 21 8.81 -3.02 -5.24
CA ASP A 21 9.18 -3.14 -6.64
C ASP A 21 8.24 -2.36 -7.57
N SER A 22 7.13 -1.84 -7.04
CA SER A 22 6.17 -1.06 -7.80
C SER A 22 6.74 0.27 -8.23
N MET A 23 7.04 0.38 -9.52
CA MET A 23 7.40 1.65 -10.16
C MET A 23 6.26 2.68 -10.05
N TYR A 24 5.01 2.24 -9.94
CA TYR A 24 3.86 3.12 -9.74
C TYR A 24 3.92 3.78 -8.35
N VAL A 25 4.10 2.99 -7.29
CA VAL A 25 4.23 3.52 -5.93
C VAL A 25 5.49 4.38 -5.81
N LYS A 26 6.63 3.89 -6.30
CA LYS A 26 7.90 4.63 -6.27
C LYS A 26 7.79 5.98 -6.95
N ASN A 27 7.29 6.05 -8.18
CA ASN A 27 7.16 7.32 -8.89
C ASN A 27 6.06 8.20 -8.28
N GLY A 28 4.98 7.59 -7.78
CA GLY A 28 3.92 8.32 -7.09
C GLY A 28 4.44 9.07 -5.88
N ILE A 29 5.14 8.40 -4.97
CA ILE A 29 5.69 9.00 -3.76
C ILE A 29 6.80 10.01 -4.09
N THR A 30 7.73 9.64 -4.97
CA THR A 30 8.95 10.45 -5.18
C THR A 30 8.77 11.60 -6.18
N LYS A 31 7.80 11.53 -7.08
CA LYS A 31 7.66 12.51 -8.19
C LYS A 31 6.28 13.14 -8.29
N TRP A 32 5.22 12.37 -8.10
CA TRP A 32 3.88 12.84 -8.47
C TRP A 32 3.08 13.41 -7.30
N LEU A 33 3.25 12.87 -6.09
CA LEU A 33 2.43 13.21 -4.92
C LEU A 33 2.43 14.70 -4.61
N ALA A 34 3.62 15.33 -4.61
CA ALA A 34 3.76 16.76 -4.37
C ALA A 34 3.01 17.61 -5.42
N GLU A 35 3.10 17.23 -6.69
CA GLU A 35 2.42 17.94 -7.78
C GLU A 35 0.91 17.70 -7.78
N TRP A 36 0.47 16.49 -7.44
CA TRP A 36 -0.95 16.18 -7.28
C TRP A 36 -1.56 17.01 -6.15
N LYS A 37 -0.90 17.11 -4.99
CA LYS A 37 -1.37 17.94 -3.87
C LYS A 37 -1.52 19.42 -4.28
N LYS A 38 -0.52 19.97 -4.99
CA LYS A 38 -0.59 21.35 -5.52
C LYS A 38 -1.74 21.56 -6.51
N ARG A 39 -2.08 20.53 -7.28
CA ARG A 39 -3.14 20.56 -8.31
C ARG A 39 -4.49 20.06 -7.81
N SER A 40 -4.72 20.07 -6.50
CA SER A 40 -5.95 19.57 -5.87
C SER A 40 -6.32 18.18 -6.35
N TRP A 41 -5.32 17.29 -6.38
CA TRP A 41 -5.43 15.88 -6.75
C TRP A 41 -5.91 15.62 -8.19
N LYS A 42 -5.43 16.44 -9.12
CA LYS A 42 -5.68 16.29 -10.56
C LYS A 42 -4.40 16.03 -11.34
N THR A 43 -4.53 15.20 -12.36
CA THR A 43 -3.50 14.93 -13.37
C THR A 43 -3.25 16.15 -14.27
N SER A 44 -2.20 16.11 -15.10
CA SER A 44 -1.96 17.15 -16.12
C SER A 44 -3.12 17.31 -17.09
N ALA A 45 -3.86 16.23 -17.37
CA ALA A 45 -5.08 16.21 -18.16
C ALA A 45 -6.32 16.74 -17.40
N LYS A 46 -6.15 17.33 -16.20
CA LYS A 46 -7.20 17.86 -15.31
C LYS A 46 -8.23 16.82 -14.84
N LYS A 47 -7.97 15.53 -15.04
CA LYS A 47 -8.77 14.43 -14.49
C LYS A 47 -8.34 14.09 -13.05
N PRO A 48 -9.22 13.58 -12.20
CA PRO A 48 -8.83 13.04 -10.90
C PRO A 48 -7.69 12.02 -11.02
N VAL A 49 -6.80 11.99 -10.03
CA VAL A 49 -5.77 10.96 -9.94
C VAL A 49 -6.42 9.59 -9.75
N MET A 50 -5.92 8.58 -10.45
CA MET A 50 -6.37 7.20 -10.27
C MET A 50 -6.04 6.74 -8.85
N ASN A 51 -6.96 6.01 -8.20
CA ASN A 51 -6.81 5.54 -6.82
C ASN A 51 -6.64 6.69 -5.81
N LEU A 52 -7.33 7.80 -6.03
CA LEU A 52 -7.23 9.02 -5.22
C LEU A 52 -7.34 8.75 -3.71
N GLU A 53 -8.37 8.00 -3.31
CA GLU A 53 -8.65 7.72 -1.89
C GLU A 53 -7.46 7.00 -1.23
N LEU A 54 -6.89 6.00 -1.91
CA LEU A 54 -5.70 5.27 -1.44
C LEU A 54 -4.47 6.17 -1.35
N TRP A 55 -4.28 7.07 -2.31
CA TRP A 55 -3.17 8.03 -2.28
C TRP A 55 -3.31 9.06 -1.16
N GLN A 56 -4.53 9.51 -0.85
CA GLN A 56 -4.79 10.42 0.25
C GLN A 56 -4.57 9.75 1.61
N GLU A 57 -5.00 8.49 1.75
CA GLU A 57 -4.74 7.70 2.96
C GLU A 57 -3.23 7.47 3.14
N LEU A 58 -2.53 7.07 2.07
CA LEU A 58 -1.08 6.89 2.10
C LEU A 58 -0.35 8.19 2.44
N ASP A 59 -0.73 9.33 1.84
CA ASP A 59 -0.13 10.64 2.16
C ASP A 59 -0.31 11.00 3.64
N SER A 60 -1.50 10.77 4.20
CA SER A 60 -1.79 10.98 5.62
C SER A 60 -0.90 10.13 6.53
N LEU A 61 -0.76 8.84 6.21
CA LEU A 61 0.10 7.92 6.95
C LEU A 61 1.59 8.29 6.83
N CYS A 62 2.04 8.67 5.63
CA CYS A 62 3.40 9.13 5.41
C CYS A 62 3.72 10.39 6.20
N CYS A 63 2.79 11.35 6.31
CA CYS A 63 2.96 12.54 7.14
C CYS A 63 3.08 12.20 8.63
N LYS A 64 2.44 11.13 9.10
CA LYS A 64 2.42 10.74 10.50
C LYS A 64 3.61 9.86 10.91
N LEU A 65 4.03 8.97 10.02
CA LEU A 65 4.96 7.88 10.32
C LEU A 65 6.36 8.08 9.71
N GLU A 66 6.49 9.02 8.76
CA GLU A 66 7.75 9.37 8.09
C GLU A 66 8.54 8.15 7.57
N PRO A 67 7.92 7.22 6.83
CA PRO A 67 8.60 6.02 6.34
C PRO A 67 9.64 6.36 5.27
N HIS A 68 10.74 5.60 5.25
CA HIS A 68 11.72 5.60 4.17
C HIS A 68 11.30 4.59 3.09
N PHE A 69 11.26 5.02 1.83
CA PHE A 69 10.91 4.16 0.71
C PHE A 69 12.15 3.77 -0.10
N GLU A 70 12.32 2.46 -0.31
CA GLU A 70 13.37 1.91 -1.15
C GLU A 70 12.75 1.11 -2.29
N TRP A 71 13.19 1.42 -3.51
CA TRP A 71 12.80 0.63 -4.66
C TRP A 71 13.76 -0.53 -4.84
N VAL A 72 13.19 -1.72 -4.97
CA VAL A 72 13.93 -2.95 -5.24
C VAL A 72 13.51 -3.50 -6.60
N ALA A 73 14.43 -4.16 -7.30
CA ALA A 73 14.06 -4.84 -8.54
C ALA A 73 13.19 -6.07 -8.20
N GLY A 74 12.03 -6.18 -8.84
CA GLY A 74 11.17 -7.36 -8.73
C GLY A 74 11.89 -8.61 -9.23
N HIS A 75 11.59 -9.76 -8.61
CA HIS A 75 12.16 -11.08 -8.93
C HIS A 75 13.71 -11.17 -8.89
N ALA A 76 14.36 -10.29 -8.13
CA ALA A 76 15.82 -10.29 -7.96
C ALA A 76 16.30 -11.13 -6.76
N GLY A 77 15.52 -12.10 -6.29
CA GLY A 77 15.87 -12.91 -5.11
C GLY A 77 15.59 -12.22 -3.77
N ASN A 78 14.76 -11.17 -3.72
CA ASN A 78 14.35 -10.57 -2.46
C ASN A 78 13.27 -11.45 -1.81
N ILE A 79 13.70 -12.23 -0.81
CA ILE A 79 12.89 -13.23 -0.11
C ILE A 79 11.58 -12.64 0.42
N ASP A 80 11.58 -11.43 0.96
CA ASP A 80 10.38 -10.85 1.56
C ASP A 80 9.41 -10.31 0.50
N ASN A 81 9.91 -9.76 -0.62
CA ASN A 81 9.06 -9.43 -1.76
C ASN A 81 8.45 -10.69 -2.40
N GLU A 82 9.23 -11.76 -2.57
CA GLU A 82 8.71 -13.03 -3.10
C GLU A 82 7.65 -13.65 -2.18
N ARG A 83 7.81 -13.49 -0.86
CA ARG A 83 6.77 -13.85 0.12
C ARG A 83 5.52 -13.00 -0.06
N CYS A 84 5.65 -11.68 -0.20
CA CYS A 84 4.52 -10.79 -0.46
C CYS A 84 3.78 -11.19 -1.75
N ASP A 85 4.50 -11.45 -2.84
CA ASP A 85 3.91 -11.90 -4.12
C ASP A 85 3.13 -13.21 -3.94
N LYS A 86 3.70 -14.17 -3.20
CA LYS A 86 3.02 -15.43 -2.90
C LYS A 86 1.74 -15.20 -2.08
N LEU A 87 1.80 -14.35 -1.06
CA LEU A 87 0.63 -14.03 -0.23
C LEU A 87 -0.47 -13.35 -1.05
N VAL A 88 -0.12 -12.44 -1.96
CA VAL A 88 -1.07 -11.80 -2.87
C VAL A 88 -1.71 -12.82 -3.81
N HIS A 89 -0.94 -13.72 -4.41
CA HIS A 89 -1.50 -14.78 -5.25
C HIS A 89 -2.49 -15.66 -4.48
N LEU A 90 -2.13 -16.10 -3.27
CA LEU A 90 -3.02 -16.89 -2.42
C LEU A 90 -4.31 -16.14 -2.08
N ALA A 91 -4.21 -14.84 -1.78
CA ALA A 91 -5.37 -14.00 -1.51
C ALA A 91 -6.27 -13.84 -2.74
N ILE A 92 -5.70 -13.65 -3.93
CA ILE A 92 -6.46 -13.56 -5.20
C ILE A 92 -7.18 -14.88 -5.47
N GLU A 93 -6.49 -16.01 -5.36
CA GLU A 93 -7.11 -17.33 -5.53
C GLU A 93 -8.29 -17.52 -4.57
N ASP A 94 -8.13 -17.11 -3.31
CA ASP A 94 -9.20 -17.21 -2.33
C ASP A 94 -10.39 -16.30 -2.65
N MET A 95 -10.14 -15.05 -3.04
CA MET A 95 -11.17 -14.12 -3.48
C MET A 95 -11.95 -14.67 -4.69
N LEU A 96 -11.26 -15.30 -5.65
CA LEU A 96 -11.90 -15.90 -6.82
C LEU A 96 -12.79 -17.09 -6.41
N ARG A 97 -12.31 -17.97 -5.52
CA ARG A 97 -13.11 -19.08 -4.99
C ARG A 97 -14.35 -18.60 -4.24
N GLN A 98 -14.22 -17.56 -3.40
CA GLN A 98 -15.34 -16.98 -2.66
C GLN A 98 -16.39 -16.37 -3.61
N LYS A 99 -15.92 -15.72 -4.69
CA LYS A 99 -16.79 -15.15 -5.72
C LYS A 99 -17.57 -16.23 -6.49
N GLU A 100 -16.94 -17.37 -6.78
CA GLU A 100 -17.59 -18.52 -7.44
C GLU A 100 -18.60 -19.23 -6.54
N SER A 101 -18.35 -19.26 -5.22
CA SER A 101 -19.27 -19.86 -4.24
C SER A 101 -20.42 -18.96 -3.81
N GLY A 102 -20.48 -17.71 -4.31
CA GLY A 102 -21.51 -16.73 -3.95
C GLY A 102 -21.40 -16.19 -2.52
N THR A 103 -20.28 -16.44 -1.84
CA THR A 103 -20.03 -15.95 -0.48
C THR A 103 -19.50 -14.51 -0.55
N SER A 104 -19.95 -13.61 0.34
CA SER A 104 -19.40 -12.25 0.42
C SER A 104 -17.90 -12.30 0.66
N ILE A 105 -17.14 -11.51 -0.12
CA ILE A 105 -15.67 -11.47 -0.05
C ILE A 105 -15.25 -11.00 1.35
N VAL A 106 -14.58 -11.87 2.10
CA VAL A 106 -13.95 -11.52 3.38
C VAL A 106 -12.45 -11.60 3.18
N VAL A 107 -11.75 -10.48 3.34
CA VAL A 107 -10.29 -10.46 3.40
C VAL A 107 -9.90 -10.55 4.87
N PRO A 108 -9.33 -11.67 5.36
CA PRO A 108 -8.81 -11.71 6.71
C PRO A 108 -7.51 -10.89 6.74
N LEU A 109 -7.54 -9.79 7.51
CA LEU A 109 -6.34 -9.09 7.99
C LEU A 109 -5.71 -9.87 9.14
#